data_AF-A0A413HZM3-F1
#
_entry.id   AF-A0A413HZM3-F1
#
_cell.length_a   1.000
_cell.length_b   1.000
_cell.length_c   1.000
_cell.angle_alpha   90.00
_cell.angle_beta   90.00
_cell.angle_gamma   90.00
#
_symmetry.space_group_name_H-M   'P 1'
#
loop_
_entity.id
_entity.type
_entity.pdbx_description
1 polymer ?
#
loop_
_entity_poly.entity_id
_entity_poly.type
_entity_poly.pdbx_seq_one_letter_code
_entity_poly.pdbx_strand_id
1 'polypeptide(L)'
;MYNSGIGTPYWFEWEIGILECLNMLQDTSIESVILQSTDFQALDDVVVNYSDKSILNIQVKHTDEDANFTYSFLASGKKPLLNELALEWKNNKDNYNFKGIQIVTNKKWGPQETDGKCSMDDFISKVFPCLQDNYNYTSAKPNEQKAIEWYRENLEINLDSNEAACFTKIFSFRKESCLADVEEKIRVKIGEILGTDNSDAIDFCLNSLLSKLNIWATSRREKQEITRENVYGALCYTEPDVPSYELCPEKPILPSRQRFGETFIDDIKKNSNHIIFLEGLPGCGKTNFISYLSQMNESIVDFRFYTYLPVNKVDGSYSDDEGFYLGNILWRSILVQLKKKFEENNLLSVVKFPLIYQFMSVSEMRETVIHFLPEYAKCIGRPCYFFIDGLDHAARSKDARNSFLSQLPRPEEIGDDFYFVLVGQPINDGYPSWMKDNKGITYYSMPALDTDDVVILLEQSGVAENTVDMENLAKTVISVIGNNVLNIIFAILELKKMVLPLSFEAIEKELNSRFLDKLVDCLEKCLICRHIRRFAD
;
A
#
# COMPACT_ATOMS: atom_id res chain seq x y z
N MET A 1 -1.08 12.69 43.41
CA MET A 1 -1.91 13.82 42.97
C MET A 1 -2.39 13.48 41.56
N TYR A 2 -3.67 13.13 41.40
CA TYR A 2 -4.31 13.02 40.09
C TYR A 2 -4.29 14.39 39.42
N ASN A 3 -3.38 14.61 38.47
CA ASN A 3 -3.43 15.79 37.62
C ASN A 3 -4.49 15.54 36.55
N SER A 4 -5.72 15.92 36.85
CA SER A 4 -6.83 15.96 35.89
C SER A 4 -6.37 16.71 34.63
N GLY A 5 -6.17 15.98 33.53
CA GLY A 5 -5.69 16.54 32.25
C GLY A 5 -4.44 15.86 31.65
N ILE A 6 -3.77 14.95 32.36
CA ILE A 6 -2.69 14.14 31.76
C ILE A 6 -3.31 12.98 30.96
N GLY A 7 -2.86 12.80 29.71
CA GLY A 7 -3.41 11.82 28.77
C GLY A 7 -3.02 10.36 29.01
N THR A 8 -2.21 10.05 30.02
CA THR A 8 -1.71 8.69 30.29
C THR A 8 -2.81 7.62 30.40
N PRO A 9 -3.95 7.86 31.08
CA PRO A 9 -5.02 6.85 31.15
C PRO A 9 -5.61 6.50 29.79
N TYR A 10 -5.86 7.51 28.95
CA TYR A 10 -6.35 7.30 27.57
C TYR A 10 -5.30 6.62 26.69
N TRP A 11 -4.02 6.91 26.91
CA TRP A 11 -2.94 6.24 26.17
C TRP A 11 -2.85 4.75 26.53
N PHE A 12 -3.00 4.42 27.82
CA PHE A 12 -3.05 3.04 28.27
C PHE A 12 -4.25 2.29 27.68
N GLU A 13 -5.44 2.91 27.61
CA GLU A 13 -6.61 2.39 26.90
C GLU A 13 -6.31 2.06 25.43
N TRP A 14 -5.66 2.99 24.72
CA TRP A 14 -5.34 2.81 23.31
C TRP A 14 -4.27 1.74 23.06
N GLU A 15 -3.28 1.61 23.94
CA GLU A 15 -2.28 0.53 23.88
C GLU A 15 -2.90 -0.85 24.10
N ILE A 16 -3.85 -0.98 25.04
CA ILE A 16 -4.66 -2.19 25.18
C ILE A 16 -5.44 -2.48 23.90
N GLY A 17 -6.02 -1.45 23.30
CA GLY A 17 -6.66 -1.53 21.99
C GLY A 17 -5.72 -2.04 20.88
N ILE A 18 -4.48 -1.53 20.81
CA ILE A 18 -3.46 -2.00 19.88
C ILE A 18 -3.14 -3.48 20.12
N LEU A 19 -3.01 -3.92 21.37
CA LEU A 19 -2.77 -5.33 21.67
C LEU A 19 -3.87 -6.22 21.09
N GLU A 20 -5.14 -5.83 21.22
CA GLU A 20 -6.25 -6.58 20.61
C GLU A 20 -6.22 -6.51 19.07
N CYS A 21 -5.84 -5.37 18.50
CA CYS A 21 -5.62 -5.25 17.05
C CYS A 21 -4.51 -6.19 16.54
N LEU A 22 -3.42 -6.37 17.31
CA LEU A 22 -2.36 -7.31 16.98
C LEU A 22 -2.80 -8.77 17.18
N ASN A 23 -3.56 -9.04 18.24
CA ASN A 23 -4.19 -10.35 18.45
C ASN A 23 -5.08 -10.74 17.27
N MET A 24 -5.83 -9.78 16.70
CA MET A 24 -6.67 -10.00 15.51
C MET A 24 -5.89 -10.43 14.26
N LEU A 25 -4.60 -10.12 14.16
CA LEU A 25 -3.75 -10.60 13.07
C LEU A 25 -3.37 -12.08 13.24
N GLN A 26 -3.34 -12.59 14.47
CA GLN A 26 -3.02 -13.98 14.80
C GLN A 26 -4.27 -14.86 14.96
N ASP A 27 -5.36 -14.30 15.51
CA ASP A 27 -6.65 -14.96 15.74
C ASP A 27 -7.65 -14.58 14.63
N THR A 28 -7.94 -15.55 13.76
CA THR A 28 -8.88 -15.38 12.65
C THR A 28 -10.33 -15.23 13.10
N SER A 29 -10.66 -15.58 14.35
CA SER A 29 -12.01 -15.46 14.89
C SER A 29 -12.41 -14.01 15.20
N ILE A 30 -11.43 -13.12 15.40
CA ILE A 30 -11.65 -11.69 15.61
C ILE A 30 -11.88 -11.02 14.25
N GLU A 31 -12.97 -10.27 14.13
CA GLU A 31 -13.36 -9.56 12.93
C GLU A 31 -12.92 -8.09 12.96
N SER A 32 -13.11 -7.44 14.10
CA SER A 32 -12.73 -6.03 14.29
C SER A 32 -12.51 -5.67 15.75
N VAL A 33 -11.78 -4.57 15.96
CA VAL A 33 -11.62 -3.93 17.28
C VAL A 33 -12.14 -2.51 17.20
N ILE A 34 -12.84 -2.05 18.24
CA ILE A 34 -13.33 -0.67 18.37
C ILE A 34 -12.65 -0.05 19.59
N LEU A 35 -12.13 1.17 19.43
CA LEU A 35 -11.64 2.00 20.52
C LEU A 35 -12.73 3.04 20.83
N GLN A 36 -13.21 3.12 22.07
CA GLN A 36 -14.27 4.06 22.47
C GLN A 36 -15.53 3.92 21.59
N SER A 37 -16.27 2.84 21.83
CA SER A 37 -17.54 2.56 21.14
C SER A 37 -18.61 3.58 21.52
N THR A 38 -19.40 4.04 20.56
CA THR A 38 -20.57 4.90 20.87
C THR A 38 -21.81 4.12 21.27
N ASP A 39 -21.77 2.79 21.17
CA ASP A 39 -22.91 1.92 21.43
C ASP A 39 -23.09 1.66 22.93
N PHE A 40 -22.05 1.94 23.71
CA PHE A 40 -22.00 1.76 25.15
C PHE A 40 -21.60 3.08 25.84
N GLN A 41 -21.88 3.18 27.14
CA GLN A 41 -21.57 4.30 28.03
C GLN A 41 -20.54 3.96 29.11
N ALA A 42 -20.48 2.70 29.53
CA ALA A 42 -19.57 2.20 30.56
C ALA A 42 -18.83 0.92 30.14
N LEU A 43 -19.12 0.36 28.95
CA LEU A 43 -18.50 -0.81 28.33
C LEU A 43 -17.84 -0.42 26.99
N ASP A 44 -17.38 0.81 26.87
CA ASP A 44 -17.01 1.45 25.60
C ASP A 44 -15.50 1.49 25.32
N ASP A 45 -14.63 1.38 26.33
CA ASP A 45 -13.18 1.66 26.16
C ASP A 45 -12.56 0.87 25.01
N VAL A 46 -12.69 -0.47 25.02
CA VAL A 46 -12.28 -1.35 23.90
C VAL A 46 -13.33 -2.44 23.69
N VAL A 47 -13.82 -2.61 22.46
CA VAL A 47 -14.77 -3.66 22.09
C VAL A 47 -14.16 -4.54 21.00
N VAL A 48 -14.14 -5.85 21.22
CA VAL A 48 -13.65 -6.84 20.25
C VAL A 48 -14.83 -7.61 19.69
N ASN A 49 -15.03 -7.51 18.37
CA ASN A 49 -16.09 -8.21 17.65
C ASN A 49 -15.53 -9.50 17.05
N TYR A 50 -16.25 -10.60 17.24
CA TYR A 50 -15.91 -11.91 16.70
C TYR A 50 -16.81 -12.28 15.52
N SER A 51 -16.29 -13.13 14.64
CA SER A 51 -16.97 -13.67 13.46
C SER A 51 -18.28 -14.44 13.75
N ASP A 52 -18.46 -14.94 14.98
CA ASP A 52 -19.71 -15.54 15.45
C ASP A 52 -20.73 -14.50 15.95
N LYS A 53 -20.46 -13.21 15.70
CA LYS A 53 -21.22 -12.03 16.15
C LYS A 53 -21.21 -11.83 17.66
N SER A 54 -20.38 -12.56 18.38
CA SER A 54 -20.18 -12.31 19.80
C SER A 54 -19.24 -11.12 20.03
N ILE A 55 -19.37 -10.47 21.18
CA ILE A 55 -18.56 -9.31 21.55
C ILE A 55 -17.87 -9.51 22.89
N LEU A 56 -16.64 -9.02 23.00
CA LEU A 56 -15.91 -8.87 24.26
C LEU A 56 -15.75 -7.38 24.54
N ASN A 57 -16.37 -6.91 25.61
CA ASN A 57 -16.21 -5.54 26.08
C ASN A 57 -15.11 -5.50 27.15
N ILE A 58 -14.17 -4.60 26.97
CA ILE A 58 -13.03 -4.42 27.86
C ILE A 58 -13.15 -3.02 28.46
N GLN A 59 -13.27 -2.96 29.78
CA GLN A 59 -13.18 -1.72 30.53
C GLN A 59 -11.79 -1.60 31.13
N VAL A 60 -11.07 -0.56 30.74
CA VAL A 60 -9.70 -0.30 31.15
C VAL A 60 -9.69 0.67 32.33
N LYS A 61 -8.83 0.37 33.31
CA LYS A 61 -8.67 1.16 34.53
C LYS A 61 -7.19 1.32 34.86
N HIS A 62 -6.65 2.47 34.48
CA HIS A 62 -5.26 2.85 34.69
C HIS A 62 -5.06 3.73 35.93
N THR A 63 -3.86 3.66 36.52
CA THR A 63 -3.40 4.59 37.55
C THR A 63 -1.87 4.77 37.48
N ASP A 64 -1.38 5.98 37.74
CA ASP A 64 0.06 6.26 37.82
C ASP A 64 0.62 6.11 39.25
N GLU A 65 -0.26 5.97 40.24
CA GLU A 65 0.12 5.79 41.64
C GLU A 65 0.23 4.28 41.97
N ASP A 66 1.13 3.88 42.87
CA ASP A 66 1.20 2.49 43.39
C ASP A 66 0.00 2.20 44.30
N ALA A 67 -1.18 2.14 43.67
CA ALA A 67 -2.47 2.00 44.31
C ALA A 67 -3.04 0.61 44.03
N ASN A 68 -3.55 -0.03 45.06
CA ASN A 68 -4.16 -1.34 44.96
C ASN A 68 -5.56 -1.27 44.36
N PHE A 69 -5.93 -2.30 43.61
CA PHE A 69 -7.30 -2.59 43.23
C PHE A 69 -8.00 -3.28 44.42
N THR A 70 -9.06 -2.66 44.94
CA THR A 70 -9.77 -3.10 46.15
C THR A 70 -11.28 -3.12 45.90
N TYR A 71 -12.06 -3.67 46.83
CA TYR A 71 -13.53 -3.67 46.75
C TYR A 71 -14.14 -2.28 46.58
N SER A 72 -13.57 -1.26 47.22
CA SER A 72 -14.05 0.12 47.06
C SER A 72 -13.88 0.60 45.62
N PHE A 73 -12.90 0.10 44.86
CA PHE A 73 -12.76 0.48 43.45
C PHE A 73 -13.96 0.03 42.61
N LEU A 74 -14.58 -1.11 42.95
CA LEU A 74 -15.76 -1.63 42.28
C LEU A 74 -17.08 -1.05 42.81
N ALA A 75 -17.15 -0.79 44.12
CA ALA A 75 -18.39 -0.48 44.83
C ALA A 75 -18.53 0.98 45.35
N SER A 76 -17.47 1.80 45.30
CA SER A 76 -17.51 3.17 45.84
C SER A 76 -17.81 4.23 44.77
N GLY A 77 -18.37 5.37 45.20
CA GLY A 77 -18.73 6.49 44.34
C GLY A 77 -20.23 6.67 44.17
N LYS A 78 -20.64 7.73 43.44
CA LYS A 78 -22.06 7.99 43.14
C LYS A 78 -22.67 6.98 42.18
N LYS A 79 -21.83 6.39 41.32
CA LYS A 79 -22.18 5.30 40.42
C LYS A 79 -21.06 4.24 40.52
N PRO A 80 -21.30 3.13 41.23
CA PRO A 80 -20.29 2.09 41.38
C PRO A 80 -20.01 1.38 40.05
N LEU A 81 -18.74 1.13 39.74
CA LEU A 81 -18.32 0.53 38.47
C LEU A 81 -18.99 -0.83 38.22
N LEU A 82 -19.01 -1.72 39.22
CA LEU A 82 -19.62 -3.04 39.06
C LEU A 82 -21.12 -2.93 38.72
N ASN A 83 -21.81 -1.98 39.33
CA ASN A 83 -23.23 -1.72 39.11
C ASN A 83 -23.51 -1.13 37.72
N GLU A 84 -22.65 -0.23 37.24
CA GLU A 84 -22.76 0.36 35.91
C GLU A 84 -22.57 -0.69 34.82
N LEU A 85 -21.51 -1.51 34.92
CA LEU A 85 -21.23 -2.58 33.95
C LEU A 85 -22.38 -3.60 33.92
N ALA A 86 -22.87 -4.01 35.09
CA ALA A 86 -23.99 -4.94 35.21
C ALA A 86 -25.29 -4.37 34.60
N LEU A 87 -25.61 -3.10 34.92
CA LEU A 87 -26.80 -2.43 34.41
C LEU A 87 -26.73 -2.27 32.88
N GLU A 88 -25.58 -1.87 32.36
CA GLU A 88 -25.41 -1.70 30.93
C GLU A 88 -25.49 -3.03 30.17
N TRP A 89 -24.86 -4.09 30.69
CA TRP A 89 -25.03 -5.43 30.15
C TRP A 89 -26.50 -5.84 30.11
N LYS A 90 -27.24 -5.64 31.21
CA LYS A 90 -28.68 -5.95 31.26
C LYS A 90 -29.49 -5.20 30.21
N ASN A 91 -29.17 -3.94 29.96
CA ASN A 91 -29.88 -3.13 28.97
C ASN A 91 -29.58 -3.57 27.53
N ASN A 92 -28.46 -4.27 27.30
CA ASN A 92 -27.95 -4.59 25.97
C ASN A 92 -27.90 -6.10 25.65
N LYS A 93 -28.10 -6.99 26.64
CA LYS A 93 -27.97 -8.46 26.49
C LYS A 93 -28.87 -9.08 25.43
N ASP A 94 -30.00 -8.43 25.11
CA ASP A 94 -30.94 -8.92 24.09
C ASP A 94 -30.54 -8.45 22.67
N ASN A 95 -29.73 -7.40 22.58
CA ASN A 95 -29.25 -6.84 21.31
C ASN A 95 -27.88 -7.39 20.91
N TYR A 96 -27.06 -7.76 21.89
CA TYR A 96 -25.68 -8.20 21.68
C TYR A 96 -25.41 -9.55 22.34
N ASN A 97 -24.67 -10.41 21.64
CA ASN A 97 -24.18 -11.67 22.18
C ASN A 97 -22.86 -11.45 22.93
N PHE A 98 -22.92 -11.17 24.23
CA PHE A 98 -21.71 -10.95 25.04
C PHE A 98 -20.96 -12.26 25.28
N LYS A 99 -19.77 -12.38 24.68
CA LYS A 99 -18.79 -13.43 24.98
C LYS A 99 -18.09 -13.16 26.30
N GLY A 100 -17.87 -11.89 26.64
CA GLY A 100 -17.18 -11.51 27.86
C GLY A 100 -17.33 -10.03 28.18
N ILE A 101 -17.20 -9.72 29.47
CA ILE A 101 -17.01 -8.37 30.00
C ILE A 101 -15.77 -8.42 30.87
N GLN A 102 -14.75 -7.65 30.55
CA GLN A 102 -13.44 -7.75 31.19
C GLN A 102 -13.00 -6.42 31.77
N ILE A 103 -12.57 -6.41 33.04
CA ILE A 103 -11.83 -5.27 33.60
C ILE A 103 -10.34 -5.50 33.39
N VAL A 104 -9.69 -4.58 32.70
CA VAL A 104 -8.23 -4.54 32.52
C VAL A 104 -7.65 -3.44 33.41
N THR A 105 -6.63 -3.76 34.19
CA THR A 105 -6.01 -2.75 35.06
C THR A 105 -4.53 -3.05 35.32
N ASN A 106 -3.75 -1.98 35.47
CA ASN A 106 -2.35 -2.04 35.90
C ASN A 106 -2.18 -2.08 37.43
N LYS A 107 -3.27 -1.99 38.20
CA LYS A 107 -3.25 -1.98 39.66
C LYS A 107 -2.86 -3.35 40.22
N LYS A 108 -2.09 -3.35 41.31
CA LYS A 108 -1.85 -4.56 42.09
C LYS A 108 -3.15 -4.98 42.81
N TRP A 109 -3.42 -6.27 42.86
CA TRP A 109 -4.53 -6.79 43.66
C TRP A 109 -4.30 -6.48 45.14
N GLY A 110 -5.30 -5.88 45.79
CA GLY A 110 -5.22 -5.52 47.19
C GLY A 110 -4.95 -6.74 48.07
N PRO A 111 -3.82 -6.81 48.79
CA PRO A 111 -3.42 -7.99 49.55
C PRO A 111 -4.02 -8.03 50.96
N GLN A 112 -4.71 -6.97 51.38
CA GLN A 112 -5.24 -6.82 52.73
C GLN A 112 -6.73 -7.17 52.78
N GLU A 113 -7.13 -7.83 53.86
CA GLU A 113 -8.54 -7.99 54.21
C GLU A 113 -9.17 -6.62 54.51
N THR A 114 -10.42 -6.43 54.10
CA THR A 114 -11.13 -5.15 54.26
C THR A 114 -12.55 -5.42 54.76
N ASP A 115 -12.97 -4.74 55.82
CA ASP A 115 -14.30 -4.90 56.43
C ASP A 115 -14.69 -6.37 56.74
N GLY A 116 -13.70 -7.18 57.08
CA GLY A 116 -13.86 -8.61 57.35
C GLY A 116 -14.10 -9.49 56.11
N LYS A 117 -13.94 -8.95 54.89
CA LYS A 117 -13.88 -9.70 53.62
C LYS A 117 -12.44 -10.16 53.39
N CYS A 118 -12.26 -11.26 52.64
CA CYS A 118 -10.94 -11.71 52.21
C CYS A 118 -10.22 -10.62 51.39
N SER A 119 -8.94 -10.78 51.10
CA SER A 119 -8.22 -9.83 50.24
C SER A 119 -8.83 -9.80 48.82
N MET A 120 -8.64 -8.70 48.09
CA MET A 120 -9.11 -8.63 46.69
C MET A 120 -8.34 -9.62 45.81
N ASP A 121 -7.07 -9.85 46.12
CA ASP A 121 -6.23 -10.88 45.50
C ASP A 121 -6.83 -12.29 45.69
N ASP A 122 -7.19 -12.66 46.92
CA ASP A 122 -7.85 -13.93 47.22
C ASP A 122 -9.24 -14.02 46.55
N PHE A 123 -9.97 -12.91 46.50
CA PHE A 123 -11.26 -12.89 45.84
C PHE A 123 -11.13 -13.19 44.35
N ILE A 124 -10.29 -12.47 43.62
CA ILE A 124 -10.11 -12.66 42.17
C ILE A 124 -9.51 -14.05 41.87
N SER A 125 -8.51 -14.48 42.65
CA SER A 125 -7.75 -15.70 42.32
C SER A 125 -8.39 -17.00 42.81
N LYS A 126 -9.19 -16.98 43.89
CA LYS A 126 -9.74 -18.19 44.54
C LYS A 126 -11.26 -18.20 44.61
N VAL A 127 -11.90 -17.09 44.98
CA VAL A 127 -13.35 -17.05 45.24
C VAL A 127 -14.15 -16.84 43.95
N PHE A 128 -13.72 -15.90 43.12
CA PHE A 128 -14.42 -15.49 41.90
C PHE A 128 -14.53 -16.64 40.88
N PRO A 129 -13.49 -17.46 40.62
CA PRO A 129 -13.62 -18.63 39.74
C PRO A 129 -14.71 -19.61 40.22
N CYS A 130 -14.81 -19.85 41.54
CA CYS A 130 -15.87 -20.68 42.10
C CYS A 130 -17.27 -20.09 41.87
N LEU A 131 -17.40 -18.75 41.88
CA LEU A 131 -18.65 -18.06 41.56
C LEU A 131 -18.99 -18.11 40.06
N GLN A 132 -17.99 -18.11 39.18
CA GLN A 132 -18.20 -18.28 37.74
C GLN A 132 -18.72 -19.69 37.41
N ASP A 133 -18.16 -20.72 38.06
CA ASP A 133 -18.62 -22.10 37.90
C ASP A 133 -20.02 -22.31 38.49
N ASN A 134 -20.25 -21.81 39.71
CA ASN A 134 -21.52 -21.90 40.41
C ASN A 134 -21.82 -20.62 41.18
N TYR A 135 -22.76 -19.82 40.66
CA TYR A 135 -23.15 -18.56 41.28
C TYR A 135 -23.66 -18.71 42.72
N ASN A 136 -24.20 -19.88 43.09
CA ASN A 136 -24.68 -20.19 44.44
C ASN A 136 -23.60 -20.78 45.36
N TYR A 137 -22.33 -20.73 44.97
CA TYR A 137 -21.20 -21.17 45.78
C TYR A 137 -21.17 -20.49 47.17
N THR A 138 -20.81 -21.24 48.20
CA THR A 138 -20.62 -20.72 49.56
C THR A 138 -19.28 -21.20 50.08
N SER A 139 -18.61 -20.37 50.89
CA SER A 139 -17.34 -20.73 51.51
C SER A 139 -17.51 -21.01 52.99
N ALA A 140 -16.79 -22.02 53.49
CA ALA A 140 -16.69 -22.29 54.92
C ALA A 140 -15.89 -21.23 55.67
N LYS A 141 -15.06 -20.43 54.96
CA LYS A 141 -14.29 -19.35 55.58
C LYS A 141 -15.14 -18.08 55.68
N PRO A 142 -15.29 -17.49 56.88
CA PRO A 142 -16.18 -16.33 57.07
C PRO A 142 -15.82 -15.11 56.21
N ASN A 143 -14.53 -14.88 55.95
CA ASN A 143 -14.03 -13.75 55.16
C ASN A 143 -14.33 -13.91 53.67
N GLU A 144 -14.16 -15.11 53.11
CA GLU A 144 -14.54 -15.41 51.72
C GLU A 144 -16.07 -15.37 51.55
N GLN A 145 -16.82 -15.90 52.51
CA GLN A 145 -18.29 -15.88 52.49
C GLN A 145 -18.84 -14.44 52.48
N LYS A 146 -18.28 -13.54 53.30
CA LYS A 146 -18.63 -12.11 53.27
C LYS A 146 -18.29 -11.43 51.94
N ALA A 147 -17.22 -11.85 51.28
CA ALA A 147 -16.87 -11.31 49.96
C ALA A 147 -17.86 -11.78 48.87
N ILE A 148 -18.32 -13.03 48.95
CA ILE A 148 -19.37 -13.57 48.09
C ILE A 148 -20.68 -12.80 48.29
N GLU A 149 -21.10 -12.62 49.53
CA GLU A 149 -22.33 -11.88 49.88
C GLU A 149 -22.25 -10.44 49.37
N TRP A 150 -21.14 -9.73 49.60
CA TRP A 150 -20.91 -8.41 49.05
C TRP A 150 -21.06 -8.37 47.52
N TYR A 151 -20.48 -9.34 46.81
CA TYR A 151 -20.54 -9.35 45.34
C TYR A 151 -21.98 -9.55 44.84
N ARG A 152 -22.72 -10.47 45.46
CA ARG A 152 -24.15 -10.69 45.14
C ARG A 152 -24.99 -9.45 45.46
N GLU A 153 -24.83 -8.88 46.64
CA GLU A 153 -25.54 -7.66 47.06
C GLU A 153 -25.31 -6.51 46.08
N ASN A 154 -24.11 -6.36 45.53
CA ASN A 154 -23.83 -5.29 44.56
C ASN A 154 -24.45 -5.57 43.18
N LEU A 155 -24.45 -6.81 42.70
CA LEU A 155 -25.08 -7.16 41.42
C LEU A 155 -26.61 -7.15 41.48
N GLU A 156 -27.18 -7.69 42.56
CA GLU A 156 -28.63 -7.84 42.74
C GLU A 156 -29.36 -6.51 43.01
N ILE A 157 -28.62 -5.38 43.06
CA ILE A 157 -29.22 -4.04 43.00
C ILE A 157 -29.89 -3.80 41.64
N ASN A 158 -29.28 -4.27 40.55
CA ASN A 158 -29.73 -4.01 39.18
C ASN A 158 -30.18 -5.28 38.45
N LEU A 159 -29.65 -6.44 38.83
CA LEU A 159 -29.89 -7.73 38.19
C LEU A 159 -30.78 -8.61 39.06
N ASP A 160 -31.61 -9.46 38.44
CA ASP A 160 -32.17 -10.60 39.19
C ASP A 160 -31.11 -11.71 39.38
N SER A 161 -31.40 -12.71 40.21
CA SER A 161 -30.42 -13.76 40.55
C SER A 161 -29.97 -14.59 39.34
N ASN A 162 -30.84 -14.82 38.35
CA ASN A 162 -30.48 -15.54 37.12
C ASN A 162 -29.63 -14.66 36.22
N GLU A 163 -29.99 -13.39 36.07
CA GLU A 163 -29.22 -12.38 35.34
C GLU A 163 -27.82 -12.21 35.96
N ALA A 164 -27.73 -12.12 37.28
CA ALA A 164 -26.46 -12.01 37.99
C ALA A 164 -25.58 -13.24 37.77
N ALA A 165 -26.15 -14.45 37.81
CA ALA A 165 -25.43 -15.68 37.48
C ALA A 165 -24.91 -15.69 36.02
N CYS A 166 -25.71 -15.22 35.07
CA CYS A 166 -25.29 -15.10 33.66
C CYS A 166 -24.18 -14.06 33.48
N PHE A 167 -24.30 -12.88 34.11
CA PHE A 167 -23.27 -11.85 34.09
C PHE A 167 -21.95 -12.35 34.69
N THR A 168 -21.99 -13.00 35.86
CA THR A 168 -20.79 -13.51 36.53
C THR A 168 -20.03 -14.51 35.66
N LYS A 169 -20.73 -15.36 34.89
CA LYS A 169 -20.08 -16.31 33.97
C LYS A 169 -19.24 -15.66 32.89
N ILE A 170 -19.65 -14.50 32.40
CA ILE A 170 -18.96 -13.78 31.31
C ILE A 170 -18.04 -12.66 31.83
N PHE A 171 -18.16 -12.30 33.11
CA PHE A 171 -17.37 -11.25 33.72
C PHE A 171 -15.98 -11.77 34.11
N SER A 172 -14.92 -11.02 33.83
CA SER A 172 -13.54 -11.43 34.11
C SER A 172 -12.62 -10.26 34.46
N PHE A 173 -11.45 -10.58 35.03
CA PHE A 173 -10.41 -9.62 35.36
C PHE A 173 -9.13 -9.99 34.63
N ARG A 174 -8.46 -9.00 34.04
CA ARG A 174 -7.14 -9.13 33.44
C ARG A 174 -6.19 -8.14 34.08
N LYS A 175 -5.12 -8.66 34.68
CA LYS A 175 -4.05 -7.85 35.22
C LYS A 175 -3.07 -7.52 34.11
N GLU A 176 -2.80 -6.24 33.93
CA GLU A 176 -1.72 -5.76 33.09
C GLU A 176 -0.62 -5.11 33.94
N SER A 177 0.51 -4.88 33.30
CA SER A 177 1.67 -4.23 33.88
C SER A 177 1.61 -2.71 33.62
N CYS A 178 2.68 -1.97 33.90
CA CYS A 178 2.67 -0.52 33.64
C CYS A 178 2.68 -0.22 32.13
N LEU A 179 2.46 1.04 31.74
CA LEU A 179 2.43 1.48 30.34
C LEU A 179 3.68 1.01 29.57
N ALA A 180 4.88 1.19 30.14
CA ALA A 180 6.13 0.78 29.50
C ALA A 180 6.20 -0.73 29.23
N ASP A 181 5.66 -1.55 30.14
CA ASP A 181 5.64 -3.00 29.96
C ASP A 181 4.59 -3.43 28.92
N VAL A 182 3.49 -2.68 28.78
CA VAL A 182 2.47 -2.91 27.73
C VAL A 182 3.05 -2.56 26.36
N GLU A 183 3.76 -1.43 26.24
CA GLU A 183 4.51 -1.10 25.02
C GLU A 183 5.51 -2.20 24.65
N GLU A 184 6.24 -2.75 25.63
CA GLU A 184 7.15 -3.89 25.39
C GLU A 184 6.41 -5.14 24.90
N LYS A 185 5.23 -5.45 25.45
CA LYS A 185 4.38 -6.54 24.91
C LYS A 185 3.95 -6.28 23.47
N ILE A 186 3.63 -5.04 23.13
CA ILE A 186 3.30 -4.65 21.75
C ILE A 186 4.52 -4.89 20.85
N ARG A 187 5.72 -4.48 21.26
CA ARG A 187 6.98 -4.71 20.53
C ARG A 187 7.23 -6.19 20.28
N VAL A 188 7.09 -7.03 21.31
CA VAL A 188 7.23 -8.48 21.21
C VAL A 188 6.24 -9.06 20.20
N LYS A 189 4.95 -8.68 20.28
CA LYS A 189 3.93 -9.14 19.33
C LYS A 189 4.19 -8.70 17.90
N ILE A 190 4.66 -7.48 17.70
CA ILE A 190 5.08 -6.99 16.38
C ILE A 190 6.24 -7.86 15.85
N GLY A 191 7.25 -8.14 16.67
CA GLY A 191 8.36 -9.03 16.32
C GLY A 191 7.88 -10.43 15.90
N GLU A 192 6.95 -11.02 16.64
CA GLU A 192 6.32 -12.31 16.30
C GLU A 192 5.57 -12.26 14.95
N ILE A 193 4.81 -11.21 14.69
CA ILE A 193 4.02 -11.04 13.45
C ILE A 193 4.94 -10.81 12.25
N LEU A 194 6.01 -10.04 12.42
CA LEU A 194 7.00 -9.77 11.39
C LEU A 194 7.97 -10.94 11.17
N GLY A 195 8.12 -11.82 12.17
CA GLY A 195 9.10 -12.91 12.16
C GLY A 195 10.54 -12.41 12.26
N THR A 196 10.79 -11.29 12.97
CA THR A 196 12.11 -10.68 13.10
C THR A 196 12.35 -10.09 14.49
N ASP A 197 13.60 -10.14 14.93
CA ASP A 197 14.09 -9.49 16.16
C ASP A 197 14.74 -8.12 15.87
N ASN A 198 14.66 -7.63 14.63
CA ASN A 198 15.25 -6.34 14.25
C ASN A 198 14.48 -5.18 14.91
N SER A 199 15.14 -4.48 15.84
CA SER A 199 14.56 -3.35 16.58
C SER A 199 14.08 -2.23 15.68
N ASP A 200 14.82 -1.89 14.61
CA ASP A 200 14.45 -0.79 13.72
C ASP A 200 13.15 -1.08 12.96
N ALA A 201 12.94 -2.35 12.58
CA ALA A 201 11.72 -2.79 11.91
C ALA A 201 10.52 -2.78 12.88
N ILE A 202 10.72 -3.26 14.11
CA ILE A 202 9.70 -3.26 15.15
C ILE A 202 9.30 -1.83 15.53
N ASP A 203 10.30 -0.95 15.73
CA ASP A 203 10.11 0.47 16.06
C ASP A 203 9.35 1.20 14.95
N PHE A 204 9.68 0.92 13.70
CA PHE A 204 8.98 1.49 12.56
C PHE A 204 7.49 1.11 12.59
N CYS A 205 7.18 -0.17 12.74
CA CYS A 205 5.80 -0.66 12.78
C CYS A 205 5.03 -0.12 14.00
N LEU A 206 5.67 -0.07 15.17
CA LEU A 206 5.09 0.52 16.38
C LEU A 206 4.72 1.98 16.14
N ASN A 207 5.67 2.79 15.65
CA ASN A 207 5.44 4.20 15.36
C ASN A 207 4.32 4.40 14.33
N SER A 208 4.20 3.50 13.34
CA SER A 208 3.12 3.54 12.36
C SER A 208 1.75 3.29 13.01
N LEU A 209 1.63 2.28 13.88
CA LEU A 209 0.40 2.00 14.64
C LEU A 209 0.02 3.18 15.55
N LEU A 210 0.99 3.73 16.29
CA LEU A 210 0.76 4.89 17.15
C LEU A 210 0.32 6.12 16.35
N SER A 211 0.87 6.31 15.14
CA SER A 211 0.42 7.37 14.23
C SER A 211 -1.03 7.17 13.77
N LYS A 212 -1.45 5.91 13.52
CA LYS A 212 -2.83 5.59 13.14
C LYS A 212 -3.84 5.72 14.27
N LEU A 213 -3.43 5.63 15.54
CA LEU A 213 -4.31 5.93 16.67
C LEU A 213 -4.88 7.34 16.63
N ASN A 214 -4.13 8.33 16.11
CA ASN A 214 -4.64 9.69 15.92
C ASN A 214 -5.90 9.72 15.03
N ILE A 215 -6.08 8.73 14.15
CA ILE A 215 -7.28 8.57 13.34
C ILE A 215 -8.29 7.69 14.08
N TRP A 216 -7.90 6.47 14.47
CA TRP A 216 -8.80 5.46 15.02
C TRP A 216 -9.47 5.83 16.34
N ALA A 217 -8.75 6.54 17.21
CA ALA A 217 -9.22 6.92 18.54
C ALA A 217 -9.80 8.34 18.59
N THR A 218 -10.02 9.00 17.45
CA THR A 218 -10.56 10.37 17.42
C THR A 218 -11.73 10.50 16.45
N SER A 219 -12.38 11.67 16.46
CA SER A 219 -13.46 12.01 15.52
C SER A 219 -13.03 12.05 14.04
N ARG A 220 -11.74 11.83 13.75
CA ARG A 220 -11.21 11.68 12.38
C ARG A 220 -11.53 10.32 11.77
N ARG A 221 -11.92 9.32 12.56
CA ARG A 221 -12.29 8.00 12.05
C ARG A 221 -13.53 8.08 11.17
N GLU A 222 -13.50 7.38 10.03
CA GLU A 222 -14.68 7.23 9.16
C GLU A 222 -15.63 6.14 9.68
N LYS A 223 -15.08 5.09 10.29
CA LYS A 223 -15.79 3.95 10.90
C LYS A 223 -15.21 3.69 12.29
N GLN A 224 -15.99 3.07 13.17
CA GLN A 224 -15.52 2.75 14.53
C GLN A 224 -14.67 1.48 14.54
N GLU A 225 -15.00 0.57 13.63
CA GLU A 225 -14.37 -0.74 13.48
C GLU A 225 -13.00 -0.61 12.82
N ILE A 226 -11.97 -1.04 13.54
CA ILE A 226 -10.63 -1.28 13.02
C ILE A 226 -10.62 -2.75 12.58
N THR A 227 -10.54 -2.96 11.27
CA THR A 227 -10.50 -4.31 10.68
C THR A 227 -9.08 -4.83 10.57
N ARG A 228 -8.93 -6.14 10.34
CA ARG A 228 -7.64 -6.78 10.03
C ARG A 228 -6.88 -6.04 8.93
N GLU A 229 -7.59 -5.63 7.87
CA GLU A 229 -6.98 -4.91 6.75
C GLU A 229 -6.45 -3.53 7.16
N ASN A 230 -7.15 -2.82 8.04
CA ASN A 230 -6.67 -1.52 8.53
C ASN A 230 -5.38 -1.65 9.35
N VAL A 231 -5.28 -2.66 10.21
CA VAL A 231 -4.06 -2.94 10.98
C VAL A 231 -2.93 -3.38 10.05
N TYR A 232 -3.23 -4.22 9.07
CA TYR A 232 -2.24 -4.70 8.10
C TYR A 232 -1.68 -3.56 7.25
N GLY A 233 -2.55 -2.70 6.71
CA GLY A 233 -2.15 -1.50 5.97
C GLY A 233 -1.37 -0.50 6.83
N ALA A 234 -1.66 -0.42 8.13
CA ALA A 234 -0.90 0.38 9.08
C ALA A 234 0.52 -0.16 9.32
N LEU A 235 0.66 -1.48 9.47
CA LEU A 235 1.96 -2.12 9.67
C LEU A 235 2.82 -2.13 8.41
N CYS A 236 2.18 -2.19 7.25
CA CYS A 236 2.86 -2.27 5.97
C CYS A 236 3.58 -0.95 5.66
N TYR A 237 4.85 -1.06 5.29
CA TYR A 237 5.70 0.09 4.98
C TYR A 237 5.03 1.08 4.00
N THR A 238 5.03 2.37 4.37
CA THR A 238 4.49 3.46 3.54
C THR A 238 5.63 4.44 3.23
N GLU A 239 5.86 4.70 1.95
CA GLU A 239 7.05 5.38 1.45
C GLU A 239 7.13 6.88 1.69
N PRO A 240 8.38 7.41 1.65
CA PRO A 240 8.66 8.66 0.95
C PRO A 240 9.51 8.55 -0.33
N ASP A 241 10.22 7.45 -0.61
CA ASP A 241 11.42 7.51 -1.47
C ASP A 241 11.45 6.66 -2.75
N VAL A 242 10.33 6.15 -3.30
CA VAL A 242 10.33 5.73 -4.73
C VAL A 242 9.74 6.84 -5.61
N PRO A 243 10.47 7.26 -6.65
CA PRO A 243 9.95 8.14 -7.67
C PRO A 243 8.75 7.50 -8.38
N SER A 244 7.56 8.02 -8.08
CA SER A 244 6.33 7.70 -8.81
C SER A 244 6.01 8.85 -9.75
N TYR A 245 6.19 8.64 -11.04
CA TYR A 245 5.81 9.60 -12.08
C TYR A 245 4.76 8.98 -12.98
N GLU A 246 3.75 9.76 -13.33
CA GLU A 246 2.79 9.39 -14.36
C GLU A 246 2.98 10.34 -15.55
N LEU A 247 3.44 9.79 -16.66
CA LEU A 247 3.59 10.54 -17.90
C LEU A 247 2.28 10.52 -18.67
N CYS A 248 1.69 11.69 -18.90
CA CYS A 248 0.56 11.81 -19.80
C CYS A 248 1.04 11.72 -21.25
N PRO A 249 0.36 10.96 -22.11
CA PRO A 249 0.68 10.95 -23.53
C PRO A 249 0.42 12.31 -24.15
N GLU A 250 1.26 12.68 -25.10
CA GLU A 250 1.04 13.88 -25.89
C GLU A 250 -0.20 13.72 -26.76
N LYS A 251 -1.04 14.76 -26.77
CA LYS A 251 -2.25 14.82 -27.59
C LYS A 251 -1.96 15.64 -28.83
N PRO A 252 -2.45 15.19 -30.00
CA PRO A 252 -3.36 14.09 -30.26
C PRO A 252 -2.57 12.78 -30.36
N ILE A 253 -3.24 11.67 -30.07
CA ILE A 253 -2.65 10.37 -30.34
C ILE A 253 -2.67 10.14 -31.85
N LEU A 254 -1.50 9.87 -32.41
CA LEU A 254 -1.32 9.70 -33.85
C LEU A 254 -2.03 8.44 -34.37
N PRO A 255 -2.69 8.47 -35.54
CA PRO A 255 -3.43 7.34 -36.10
C PRO A 255 -2.61 6.04 -36.23
N SER A 256 -1.34 6.11 -36.65
CA SER A 256 -0.49 4.92 -36.72
C SER A 256 -0.28 4.28 -35.35
N ARG A 257 -0.19 5.10 -34.30
CA ARG A 257 -0.01 4.66 -32.91
C ARG A 257 -1.28 4.04 -32.35
N GLN A 258 -2.45 4.55 -32.74
CA GLN A 258 -3.73 3.93 -32.38
C GLN A 258 -3.89 2.55 -33.01
N ARG A 259 -3.70 2.45 -34.34
CA ARG A 259 -3.76 1.16 -35.07
C ARG A 259 -2.79 0.14 -34.52
N PHE A 260 -1.55 0.58 -34.25
CA PHE A 260 -0.54 -0.26 -33.65
C PHE A 260 -0.90 -0.66 -32.22
N GLY A 261 -1.45 0.25 -31.41
CA GLY A 261 -1.89 -0.04 -30.04
C GLY A 261 -2.95 -1.13 -29.97
N GLU A 262 -3.97 -1.06 -30.83
CA GLU A 262 -5.03 -2.07 -30.93
C GLU A 262 -4.44 -3.44 -31.29
N THR A 263 -3.61 -3.50 -32.35
CA THR A 263 -2.97 -4.74 -32.80
C THR A 263 -2.02 -5.30 -31.75
N PHE A 264 -1.19 -4.44 -31.14
CA PHE A 264 -0.23 -4.81 -30.11
C PHE A 264 -0.94 -5.41 -28.89
N ILE A 265 -2.00 -4.77 -28.38
CA ILE A 265 -2.80 -5.27 -27.25
C ILE A 265 -3.40 -6.65 -27.59
N ASP A 266 -3.99 -6.80 -28.76
CA ASP A 266 -4.62 -8.05 -29.18
C ASP A 266 -3.61 -9.20 -29.31
N ASP A 267 -2.42 -8.90 -29.81
CA ASP A 267 -1.36 -9.89 -29.98
C ASP A 267 -0.74 -10.29 -28.64
N ILE A 268 -0.46 -9.33 -27.75
CA ILE A 268 0.12 -9.66 -26.43
C ILE A 268 -0.85 -10.44 -25.55
N LYS A 269 -2.16 -10.24 -25.70
CA LYS A 269 -3.19 -11.04 -25.01
C LYS A 269 -3.27 -12.50 -25.49
N LYS A 270 -2.86 -12.76 -26.74
CA LYS A 270 -2.87 -14.11 -27.35
C LYS A 270 -1.49 -14.76 -27.35
N ASN A 271 -0.48 -14.07 -26.82
CA ASN A 271 0.89 -14.52 -26.88
C ASN A 271 1.12 -15.72 -25.96
N SER A 272 2.00 -16.62 -26.37
CA SER A 272 2.45 -17.75 -25.53
C SER A 272 3.78 -17.46 -24.83
N ASN A 273 4.53 -16.47 -25.31
CA ASN A 273 5.74 -16.00 -24.66
C ASN A 273 5.38 -14.90 -23.66
N HIS A 274 5.83 -15.09 -22.42
CA HIS A 274 5.56 -14.17 -21.32
C HIS A 274 6.56 -13.01 -21.21
N ILE A 275 7.60 -13.00 -22.04
CA ILE A 275 8.49 -11.85 -22.24
C ILE A 275 8.22 -11.26 -23.62
N ILE A 276 7.85 -9.99 -23.63
CA ILE A 276 7.60 -9.21 -24.83
C ILE A 276 8.63 -8.07 -24.86
N PHE A 277 9.31 -7.89 -25.99
CA PHE A 277 10.23 -6.79 -26.21
C PHE A 277 9.69 -5.83 -27.27
N LEU A 278 9.32 -4.62 -26.86
CA LEU A 278 8.99 -3.53 -27.76
C LEU A 278 10.26 -2.72 -28.04
N GLU A 279 10.84 -2.95 -29.20
CA GLU A 279 12.03 -2.24 -29.66
C GLU A 279 11.68 -1.08 -30.59
N GLY A 280 12.54 -0.07 -30.59
CA GLY A 280 12.43 1.03 -31.55
C GLY A 280 13.62 1.95 -31.46
N LEU A 281 13.95 2.57 -32.58
CA LEU A 281 15.07 3.51 -32.69
C LEU A 281 14.93 4.68 -31.69
N PRO A 282 16.03 5.36 -31.34
CA PRO A 282 15.97 6.59 -30.56
C PRO A 282 14.93 7.58 -31.14
N GLY A 283 14.13 8.20 -30.27
CA GLY A 283 13.16 9.23 -30.67
C GLY A 283 11.96 8.74 -31.49
N CYS A 284 11.65 7.44 -31.54
CA CYS A 284 10.44 6.94 -32.24
C CYS A 284 9.14 7.04 -31.42
N GLY A 285 9.19 7.57 -30.19
CA GLY A 285 8.02 7.78 -29.32
C GLY A 285 7.55 6.53 -28.56
N LYS A 286 8.47 5.65 -28.13
CA LYS A 286 8.14 4.45 -27.35
C LYS A 286 7.48 4.79 -26.02
N THR A 287 8.10 5.68 -25.25
CA THR A 287 7.61 6.08 -23.94
C THR A 287 6.24 6.76 -24.05
N ASN A 288 6.06 7.68 -25.01
CA ASN A 288 4.77 8.28 -25.33
C ASN A 288 3.71 7.24 -25.71
N PHE A 289 4.08 6.19 -26.46
CA PHE A 289 3.18 5.09 -26.79
C PHE A 289 2.77 4.26 -25.56
N ILE A 290 3.70 3.91 -24.66
CA ILE A 290 3.34 3.22 -23.41
C ILE A 290 2.48 4.13 -22.52
N SER A 291 2.76 5.44 -22.49
CA SER A 291 1.91 6.42 -21.81
C SER A 291 0.50 6.46 -22.40
N TYR A 292 0.36 6.35 -23.72
CA TYR A 292 -0.93 6.19 -24.36
C TYR A 292 -1.64 4.91 -23.89
N LEU A 293 -0.96 3.77 -23.91
CA LEU A 293 -1.53 2.49 -23.43
C LEU A 293 -1.97 2.58 -21.97
N SER A 294 -1.20 3.25 -21.12
CA SER A 294 -1.50 3.39 -19.68
C SER A 294 -2.73 4.25 -19.39
N GLN A 295 -3.12 5.14 -20.31
CA GLN A 295 -4.25 6.07 -20.14
C GLN A 295 -5.52 5.61 -20.88
N MET A 296 -5.50 4.42 -21.47
CA MET A 296 -6.71 3.83 -22.05
C MET A 296 -7.72 3.47 -20.95
N ASN A 297 -9.03 3.56 -21.24
CA ASN A 297 -10.08 3.20 -20.29
C ASN A 297 -9.91 1.77 -19.76
N GLU A 298 -9.51 0.85 -20.63
CA GLU A 298 -9.10 -0.52 -20.28
C GLU A 298 -7.59 -0.66 -20.53
N SER A 299 -6.80 0.05 -19.72
CA SER A 299 -5.35 -0.04 -19.77
C SER A 299 -4.88 -1.48 -19.56
N ILE A 300 -3.97 -1.91 -20.43
CA ILE A 300 -3.22 -3.17 -20.26
C ILE A 300 -2.03 -3.00 -19.32
N VAL A 301 -1.61 -1.77 -19.02
CA VAL A 301 -0.43 -1.48 -18.18
C VAL A 301 -0.84 -1.54 -16.71
N ASP A 302 -0.49 -2.63 -16.02
CA ASP A 302 -0.77 -2.80 -14.58
C ASP A 302 0.29 -2.14 -13.72
N PHE A 303 1.55 -2.40 -14.07
CA PHE A 303 2.73 -1.87 -13.40
C PHE A 303 3.68 -1.28 -14.43
N ARG A 304 4.32 -0.16 -14.08
CA ARG A 304 5.29 0.49 -14.95
C ARG A 304 6.48 0.97 -14.14
N PHE A 305 7.68 0.65 -14.60
CA PHE A 305 8.93 1.17 -14.07
C PHE A 305 9.66 1.98 -15.13
N TYR A 306 10.14 3.15 -14.74
CA TYR A 306 10.98 4.00 -15.58
C TYR A 306 12.44 3.83 -15.17
N THR A 307 13.30 3.45 -16.10
CA THR A 307 14.74 3.30 -15.85
C THR A 307 15.49 4.63 -15.83
N TYR A 308 14.82 5.72 -16.16
CA TYR A 308 15.35 7.08 -16.26
C TYR A 308 14.46 8.04 -15.47
N LEU A 309 15.01 9.21 -15.12
CA LEU A 309 14.23 10.31 -14.55
C LEU A 309 13.42 10.98 -15.66
N PRO A 310 12.08 10.89 -15.65
CA PRO A 310 11.28 11.57 -16.65
C PRO A 310 11.40 13.08 -16.49
N VAL A 311 11.39 13.79 -17.62
CA VAL A 311 11.57 15.25 -17.64
C VAL A 311 10.45 15.94 -16.85
N ASN A 312 10.76 16.45 -15.67
CA ASN A 312 9.81 17.24 -14.89
C ASN A 312 9.71 18.66 -15.47
N LYS A 313 8.49 19.21 -15.58
CA LYS A 313 8.23 20.52 -16.20
C LYS A 313 8.90 21.69 -15.46
N VAL A 314 9.36 21.47 -14.23
CA VAL A 314 9.80 22.51 -13.29
C VAL A 314 11.32 22.60 -13.17
N ASP A 315 12.02 21.46 -13.12
CA ASP A 315 13.47 21.41 -12.88
C ASP A 315 14.23 21.03 -14.15
N GLY A 316 14.80 22.04 -14.80
CA GLY A 316 15.49 21.91 -16.09
C GLY A 316 16.91 21.34 -16.04
N SER A 317 17.22 20.44 -15.10
CA SER A 317 18.51 19.74 -15.01
C SER A 317 18.42 18.35 -15.63
N TYR A 318 19.35 18.06 -16.54
CA TYR A 318 19.53 16.76 -17.18
C TYR A 318 20.93 16.27 -16.83
N SER A 319 21.07 14.97 -16.61
CA SER A 319 22.31 14.26 -16.86
C SER A 319 22.02 13.10 -17.80
N ASP A 320 23.00 12.75 -18.63
CA ASP A 320 22.79 11.90 -19.81
C ASP A 320 22.55 10.42 -19.47
N ASP A 321 22.78 10.00 -18.21
CA ASP A 321 22.63 8.61 -17.74
C ASP A 321 22.21 8.52 -16.25
N GLU A 322 21.76 9.60 -15.59
CA GLU A 322 21.15 9.44 -14.26
C GLU A 322 19.74 8.86 -14.41
N GLY A 323 19.55 7.73 -13.77
CA GLY A 323 18.32 6.98 -13.81
C GLY A 323 18.34 5.89 -12.76
N PHE A 324 17.30 5.07 -12.78
CA PHE A 324 17.11 3.98 -11.84
C PHE A 324 17.54 2.67 -12.49
N TYR A 325 18.85 2.40 -12.44
CA TYR A 325 19.44 1.18 -12.99
C TYR A 325 19.73 0.11 -11.94
N LEU A 326 19.60 0.42 -10.65
CA LEU A 326 19.85 -0.54 -9.57
C LEU A 326 18.63 -1.44 -9.32
N GLY A 327 18.88 -2.73 -9.09
CA GLY A 327 17.83 -3.71 -8.80
C GLY A 327 17.02 -3.41 -7.54
N ASN A 328 17.64 -2.82 -6.52
CA ASN A 328 16.91 -2.41 -5.31
C ASN A 328 15.81 -1.37 -5.62
N ILE A 329 16.06 -0.44 -6.54
CA ILE A 329 15.08 0.59 -6.91
C ILE A 329 13.96 -0.02 -7.75
N LEU A 330 14.30 -0.89 -8.71
CA LEU A 330 13.32 -1.62 -9.51
C LEU A 330 12.35 -2.42 -8.63
N TRP A 331 12.87 -3.38 -7.88
CA TRP A 331 12.01 -4.32 -7.16
C TRP A 331 11.23 -3.64 -6.03
N ARG A 332 11.85 -2.68 -5.32
CA ARG A 332 11.14 -1.87 -4.33
C ARG A 332 10.02 -1.06 -4.95
N SER A 333 10.25 -0.44 -6.11
CA SER A 333 9.21 0.33 -6.82
C SER A 333 8.01 -0.55 -7.16
N ILE A 334 8.24 -1.78 -7.61
CA ILE A 334 7.15 -2.71 -7.95
C ILE A 334 6.42 -3.19 -6.70
N LEU A 335 7.12 -3.47 -5.60
CA LEU A 335 6.47 -3.82 -4.33
C LEU A 335 5.58 -2.70 -3.80
N VAL A 336 5.98 -1.44 -3.96
CA VAL A 336 5.16 -0.28 -3.59
C VAL A 336 3.91 -0.18 -4.48
N GLN A 337 4.06 -0.37 -5.79
CA GLN A 337 2.92 -0.37 -6.71
C GLN A 337 1.96 -1.53 -6.41
N LEU A 338 2.48 -2.75 -6.18
CA LEU A 338 1.70 -3.93 -5.78
C LEU A 338 0.95 -3.67 -4.47
N LYS A 339 1.64 -3.16 -3.44
CA LYS A 339 1.02 -2.76 -2.17
C LYS A 339 -0.17 -1.85 -2.41
N LYS A 340 0.03 -0.76 -3.16
CA LYS A 340 -1.05 0.21 -3.46
C LYS A 340 -2.25 -0.46 -4.13
N LYS A 341 -2.01 -1.36 -5.09
CA LYS A 341 -3.08 -2.10 -5.77
C LYS A 341 -3.82 -3.05 -4.84
N PHE A 342 -3.14 -3.77 -3.97
CA PHE A 342 -3.80 -4.64 -2.98
C PHE A 342 -4.55 -3.82 -1.92
N GLU A 343 -3.99 -2.68 -1.49
CA GLU A 343 -4.60 -1.76 -0.53
C GLU A 343 -5.90 -1.14 -1.07
N GLU A 344 -5.90 -0.67 -2.33
CA GLU A 344 -7.10 -0.15 -3.01
C GLU A 344 -8.26 -1.17 -3.05
N ASN A 345 -7.95 -2.46 -3.00
CA ASN A 345 -8.92 -3.55 -3.02
C ASN A 345 -9.17 -4.19 -1.64
N ASN A 346 -8.54 -3.70 -0.56
CA ASN A 346 -8.59 -4.29 0.79
C ASN A 346 -8.13 -5.76 0.84
N LEU A 347 -7.05 -6.09 0.14
CA LEU A 347 -6.55 -7.46 -0.03
C LEU A 347 -5.19 -7.72 0.62
N LEU A 348 -4.52 -6.74 1.24
CA LEU A 348 -3.17 -6.90 1.78
C LEU A 348 -3.09 -8.03 2.80
N SER A 349 -4.04 -8.09 3.74
CA SER A 349 -4.08 -9.13 4.75
C SER A 349 -4.50 -10.49 4.20
N VAL A 350 -5.31 -10.50 3.14
CA VAL A 350 -5.80 -11.72 2.47
C VAL A 350 -4.66 -12.42 1.74
N VAL A 351 -3.88 -11.66 0.96
CA VAL A 351 -2.71 -12.18 0.24
C VAL A 351 -1.46 -12.30 1.12
N LYS A 352 -1.52 -11.80 2.35
CA LYS A 352 -0.39 -11.72 3.30
C LYS A 352 0.81 -11.00 2.69
N PHE A 353 0.58 -9.80 2.16
CA PHE A 353 1.61 -8.99 1.53
C PHE A 353 2.74 -8.61 2.53
N PRO A 354 4.02 -8.76 2.20
CA PRO A 354 5.10 -8.55 3.17
C PRO A 354 5.05 -7.16 3.82
N LEU A 355 5.10 -7.12 5.15
CA LEU A 355 4.94 -5.88 5.92
C LEU A 355 6.17 -4.96 5.87
N ILE A 356 7.36 -5.57 5.83
CA ILE A 356 8.64 -4.87 6.02
C ILE A 356 9.62 -5.10 4.85
N TYR A 357 9.10 -5.03 3.62
CA TYR A 357 9.90 -5.31 2.42
C TYR A 357 11.10 -4.37 2.20
N GLN A 358 11.17 -3.23 2.90
CA GLN A 358 12.34 -2.33 2.83
C GLN A 358 13.65 -2.95 3.39
N PHE A 359 13.53 -3.94 4.27
CA PHE A 359 14.69 -4.63 4.88
C PHE A 359 15.09 -5.88 4.11
N MET A 360 14.35 -6.25 3.06
CA MET A 360 14.71 -7.37 2.20
C MET A 360 15.97 -7.04 1.40
N SER A 361 16.78 -8.06 1.15
CA SER A 361 17.80 -8.00 0.12
C SER A 361 17.17 -7.88 -1.27
N VAL A 362 17.97 -7.44 -2.25
CA VAL A 362 17.50 -7.28 -3.64
C VAL A 362 16.94 -8.59 -4.21
N SER A 363 17.55 -9.72 -3.88
CA SER A 363 17.13 -11.05 -4.32
C SER A 363 15.78 -11.45 -3.71
N GLU A 364 15.58 -11.20 -2.41
CA GLU A 364 14.30 -11.46 -1.72
C GLU A 364 13.19 -10.57 -2.28
N MET A 365 13.48 -9.29 -2.57
CA MET A 365 12.51 -8.39 -3.21
C MET A 365 12.10 -8.92 -4.60
N ARG A 366 13.06 -9.37 -5.41
CA ARG A 366 12.79 -9.96 -6.74
C ARG A 366 11.87 -11.18 -6.62
N GLU A 367 12.23 -12.14 -5.75
CA GLU A 367 11.43 -13.35 -5.54
C GLU A 367 10.01 -13.03 -5.07
N THR A 368 9.89 -12.07 -4.15
CA THR A 368 8.62 -11.55 -3.67
C THR A 368 7.78 -10.97 -4.81
N VAL A 369 8.36 -10.11 -5.66
CA VAL A 369 7.63 -9.55 -6.81
C VAL A 369 7.14 -10.66 -7.75
N ILE A 370 8.00 -11.62 -8.09
CA ILE A 370 7.64 -12.76 -8.95
C ILE A 370 6.53 -13.60 -8.32
N HIS A 371 6.49 -13.72 -7.00
CA HIS A 371 5.41 -14.39 -6.28
C HIS A 371 4.08 -13.64 -6.33
N PHE A 372 4.09 -12.31 -6.12
CA PHE A 372 2.86 -11.51 -6.00
C PHE A 372 2.25 -11.05 -7.32
N LEU A 373 3.01 -11.01 -8.42
CA LEU A 373 2.46 -10.68 -9.75
C LEU A 373 1.34 -11.67 -10.20
N PRO A 374 1.53 -13.00 -10.12
CA PRO A 374 0.44 -13.97 -10.35
C PRO A 374 -0.74 -13.81 -9.38
N GLU A 375 -0.48 -13.55 -8.09
CA GLU A 375 -1.56 -13.35 -7.11
C GLU A 375 -2.40 -12.11 -7.47
N TYR A 376 -1.75 -11.03 -7.91
CA TYR A 376 -2.45 -9.86 -8.42
C TYR A 376 -3.29 -10.18 -9.67
N ALA A 377 -2.75 -10.96 -10.61
CA ALA A 377 -3.47 -11.41 -11.81
C ALA A 377 -4.76 -12.18 -11.46
N LYS A 378 -4.70 -13.06 -10.45
CA LYS A 378 -5.89 -13.77 -9.93
C LYS A 378 -6.92 -12.81 -9.35
N CYS A 379 -6.49 -11.78 -8.61
CA CYS A 379 -7.39 -10.77 -8.04
C CYS A 379 -8.15 -9.97 -9.10
N ILE A 380 -7.49 -9.61 -10.21
CA ILE A 380 -8.11 -8.86 -11.30
C ILE A 380 -8.81 -9.74 -12.35
N GLY A 381 -8.65 -11.06 -12.27
CA GLY A 381 -9.28 -12.03 -13.17
C GLY A 381 -8.73 -12.01 -14.60
N ARG A 382 -7.53 -11.46 -14.82
CA ARG A 382 -6.82 -11.44 -16.11
C ARG A 382 -5.31 -11.48 -15.90
N PRO A 383 -4.52 -11.85 -16.92
CA PRO A 383 -3.06 -11.77 -16.82
C PRO A 383 -2.60 -10.35 -16.45
N CYS A 384 -1.54 -10.30 -15.66
CA CYS A 384 -0.89 -9.06 -15.24
C CYS A 384 0.24 -8.68 -16.20
N TYR A 385 0.35 -7.40 -16.58
CA TYR A 385 1.41 -6.91 -17.47
C TYR A 385 2.27 -5.86 -16.76
N PHE A 386 3.55 -6.20 -16.61
CA PHE A 386 4.55 -5.32 -16.01
C PHE A 386 5.48 -4.75 -17.08
N PHE A 387 5.45 -3.42 -17.23
CA PHE A 387 6.24 -2.68 -18.20
C PHE A 387 7.54 -2.13 -17.58
N ILE A 388 8.68 -2.37 -18.23
CA ILE A 388 9.96 -1.72 -17.93
C ILE A 388 10.31 -0.80 -19.11
N ASP A 389 10.20 0.51 -18.89
CA ASP A 389 10.38 1.55 -19.90
C ASP A 389 11.78 2.15 -19.86
N GLY A 390 12.46 2.16 -21.01
CA GLY A 390 13.81 2.71 -21.18
C GLY A 390 14.94 1.72 -20.90
N LEU A 391 14.78 0.43 -21.22
CA LEU A 391 15.77 -0.61 -20.93
C LEU A 391 17.17 -0.29 -21.49
N ASP A 392 17.22 0.49 -22.58
CA ASP A 392 18.46 0.95 -23.20
C ASP A 392 19.28 1.91 -22.32
N HIS A 393 18.64 2.68 -21.43
CA HIS A 393 19.35 3.50 -20.44
C HIS A 393 20.09 2.64 -19.42
N ALA A 394 19.48 1.54 -18.97
CA ALA A 394 20.14 0.59 -18.09
C ALA A 394 21.34 -0.09 -18.79
N ALA A 395 21.18 -0.44 -20.07
CA ALA A 395 22.21 -1.09 -20.87
C ALA A 395 23.44 -0.21 -21.17
N ARG A 396 23.23 1.11 -21.31
CA ARG A 396 24.32 2.09 -21.53
C ARG A 396 24.95 2.60 -20.23
N SER A 397 24.36 2.31 -19.07
CA SER A 397 24.80 2.87 -17.79
C SER A 397 26.27 2.54 -17.46
N LYS A 398 26.96 3.47 -16.79
CA LYS A 398 28.36 3.30 -16.35
C LYS A 398 28.55 2.13 -15.39
N ASP A 399 27.49 1.74 -14.69
CA ASP A 399 27.46 0.61 -13.77
C ASP A 399 26.61 -0.56 -14.32
N ALA A 400 26.66 -0.79 -15.64
CA ALA A 400 25.91 -1.87 -16.31
C ALA A 400 26.11 -3.25 -15.65
N ARG A 401 27.25 -3.48 -14.98
CA ARG A 401 27.54 -4.72 -14.24
C ARG A 401 26.68 -4.91 -12.99
N ASN A 402 26.34 -3.82 -12.28
CA ASN A 402 25.44 -3.85 -11.12
C ASN A 402 24.00 -3.49 -11.49
N SER A 403 23.71 -3.31 -12.78
CA SER A 403 22.38 -3.00 -13.25
C SER A 403 21.41 -4.17 -13.02
N PHE A 404 20.12 -3.84 -12.84
CA PHE A 404 19.04 -4.81 -12.74
C PHE A 404 18.91 -5.73 -13.97
N LEU A 405 19.54 -5.41 -15.11
CA LEU A 405 19.52 -6.23 -16.32
C LEU A 405 19.93 -7.70 -16.06
N SER A 406 20.90 -7.89 -15.17
CA SER A 406 21.35 -9.23 -14.74
C SER A 406 20.32 -9.99 -13.90
N GLN A 407 19.33 -9.28 -13.35
CA GLN A 407 18.29 -9.80 -12.46
C GLN A 407 16.95 -10.00 -13.17
N LEU A 408 16.84 -9.61 -14.44
CA LEU A 408 15.63 -9.86 -15.23
C LEU A 408 15.32 -11.37 -15.25
N PRO A 409 14.07 -11.77 -15.03
CA PRO A 409 13.69 -13.16 -15.11
C PRO A 409 13.87 -13.68 -16.54
N ARG A 410 14.39 -14.90 -16.65
CA ARG A 410 14.45 -15.62 -17.92
C ARG A 410 13.08 -16.19 -18.27
N PRO A 411 12.83 -16.52 -19.55
CA PRO A 411 11.54 -17.10 -19.96
C PRO A 411 11.14 -18.33 -19.14
N GLU A 412 12.10 -19.14 -18.68
CA GLU A 412 11.84 -20.35 -17.91
C GLU A 412 11.46 -20.08 -16.43
N GLU A 413 11.69 -18.86 -15.94
CA GLU A 413 11.37 -18.45 -14.56
C GLU A 413 9.99 -17.81 -14.45
N ILE A 414 9.32 -17.53 -15.58
CA ILE A 414 8.05 -16.81 -15.63
C ILE A 414 6.89 -17.80 -15.66
N GLY A 415 5.87 -17.54 -14.83
CA GLY A 415 4.62 -18.31 -14.81
C GLY A 415 3.59 -17.80 -15.81
N ASP A 416 2.52 -18.57 -15.99
CA ASP A 416 1.52 -18.35 -17.05
C ASP A 416 0.62 -17.10 -16.84
N ASP A 417 0.59 -16.55 -15.63
CA ASP A 417 -0.38 -15.52 -15.23
C ASP A 417 0.14 -14.08 -15.31
N PHE A 418 1.40 -13.86 -15.70
CA PHE A 418 1.97 -12.52 -15.85
C PHE A 418 2.90 -12.39 -17.05
N TYR A 419 3.12 -11.15 -17.49
CA TYR A 419 3.93 -10.78 -18.64
C TYR A 419 4.91 -9.67 -18.27
N PHE A 420 6.15 -9.83 -18.70
CA PHE A 420 7.15 -8.76 -18.71
C PHE A 420 7.15 -8.09 -20.09
N VAL A 421 6.81 -6.81 -20.14
CA VAL A 421 6.90 -5.99 -21.35
C VAL A 421 8.10 -5.06 -21.22
N LEU A 422 9.17 -5.44 -21.89
CA LEU A 422 10.43 -4.74 -21.90
C LEU A 422 10.43 -3.74 -23.07
N VAL A 423 10.77 -2.48 -22.81
CA VAL A 423 10.72 -1.41 -23.83
C VAL A 423 12.09 -0.76 -23.94
N GLY A 424 12.65 -0.71 -25.16
CA GLY A 424 14.01 -0.20 -25.35
C GLY A 424 14.43 -0.05 -26.81
N GLN A 425 15.72 0.12 -27.02
CA GLN A 425 16.34 0.09 -28.34
C GLN A 425 16.58 -1.36 -28.78
N PRO A 426 16.80 -1.62 -30.09
CA PRO A 426 17.18 -2.94 -30.56
C PRO A 426 18.38 -3.51 -29.79
N ILE A 427 18.34 -4.82 -29.55
CA ILE A 427 19.32 -5.49 -28.70
C ILE A 427 20.73 -5.34 -29.28
N ASN A 428 21.64 -4.83 -28.44
CA ASN A 428 23.06 -4.70 -28.72
C ASN A 428 23.89 -5.38 -27.61
N ASP A 429 25.21 -5.23 -27.66
CA ASP A 429 26.14 -5.91 -26.73
C ASP A 429 26.02 -5.43 -25.27
N GLY A 430 25.31 -4.33 -25.00
CA GLY A 430 25.03 -3.84 -23.65
C GLY A 430 23.89 -4.59 -22.94
N TYR A 431 23.11 -5.38 -23.67
CA TYR A 431 22.01 -6.17 -23.11
C TYR A 431 22.49 -7.55 -22.65
N PRO A 432 21.74 -8.24 -21.76
CA PRO A 432 22.02 -9.63 -21.44
C PRO A 432 22.04 -10.51 -22.69
N SER A 433 23.10 -11.31 -22.84
CA SER A 433 23.33 -12.12 -24.04
C SER A 433 22.20 -13.10 -24.35
N TRP A 434 21.49 -13.57 -23.32
CA TRP A 434 20.36 -14.48 -23.46
C TRP A 434 19.14 -13.82 -24.12
N MET A 435 19.06 -12.49 -24.19
CA MET A 435 17.95 -11.81 -24.84
C MET A 435 18.09 -11.76 -26.37
N LYS A 436 19.25 -12.05 -26.94
CA LYS A 436 19.44 -11.97 -28.40
C LYS A 436 18.89 -13.22 -29.09
N ASP A 437 18.02 -13.03 -30.09
CA ASP A 437 17.42 -14.11 -30.90
C ASP A 437 16.75 -15.22 -30.07
N ASN A 438 16.19 -14.87 -28.91
CA ASN A 438 15.62 -15.83 -27.99
C ASN A 438 14.17 -16.16 -28.37
N LYS A 439 13.90 -17.44 -28.63
CA LYS A 439 12.55 -17.90 -29.05
C LYS A 439 11.48 -17.75 -27.96
N GLY A 440 11.89 -17.67 -26.69
CA GLY A 440 11.01 -17.40 -25.55
C GLY A 440 10.67 -15.92 -25.35
N ILE A 441 11.16 -15.04 -26.23
CA ILE A 441 10.84 -13.61 -26.26
C ILE A 441 10.09 -13.31 -27.56
N THR A 442 9.00 -12.56 -27.48
CA THR A 442 8.33 -12.01 -28.67
C THR A 442 8.78 -10.57 -28.89
N TYR A 443 9.26 -10.27 -30.11
CA TYR A 443 9.78 -8.96 -30.48
C TYR A 443 8.75 -8.20 -31.31
N TYR A 444 8.51 -6.95 -30.94
CA TYR A 444 7.71 -5.99 -31.70
C TYR A 444 8.58 -4.78 -32.02
N SER A 445 8.56 -4.36 -33.29
CA SER A 445 9.23 -3.13 -33.71
C SER A 445 8.21 -2.00 -33.76
N MET A 446 8.53 -0.90 -33.09
CA MET A 446 7.73 0.32 -33.10
C MET A 446 7.62 0.85 -34.54
N PRO A 447 6.41 1.04 -35.09
CA PRO A 447 6.27 1.49 -36.46
C PRO A 447 6.79 2.92 -36.63
N ALA A 448 7.31 3.24 -37.80
CA ALA A 448 7.60 4.62 -38.17
C ALA A 448 6.29 5.41 -38.40
N LEU A 449 6.38 6.74 -38.49
CA LEU A 449 5.22 7.56 -38.81
C LEU A 449 4.80 7.37 -40.26
N ASP A 450 3.49 7.46 -40.51
CA ASP A 450 2.93 7.51 -41.85
C ASP A 450 2.53 8.95 -42.24
N THR A 451 2.08 9.10 -43.48
CA THR A 451 1.68 10.41 -44.02
C THR A 451 0.57 11.05 -43.20
N ASP A 452 -0.42 10.28 -42.74
CA ASP A 452 -1.58 10.78 -42.00
C ASP A 452 -1.14 11.35 -40.64
N ASP A 453 -0.20 10.69 -39.98
CA ASP A 453 0.39 11.20 -38.73
C ASP A 453 1.07 12.56 -38.94
N VAL A 454 1.86 12.69 -40.00
CA VAL A 454 2.62 13.91 -40.30
C VAL A 454 1.67 15.05 -40.68
N VAL A 455 0.58 14.77 -41.40
CA VAL A 455 -0.48 15.75 -41.68
C VAL A 455 -1.05 16.31 -40.38
N ILE A 456 -1.44 15.45 -39.43
CA ILE A 456 -1.99 15.89 -38.14
C ILE A 456 -0.99 16.76 -37.37
N LEU A 457 0.28 16.35 -37.32
CA LEU A 457 1.32 17.14 -36.65
C LEU A 457 1.52 18.52 -37.32
N LEU A 458 1.50 18.58 -38.64
CA LEU A 458 1.60 19.83 -39.40
C LEU A 458 0.40 20.76 -39.15
N GLU A 459 -0.82 20.23 -39.19
CA GLU A 459 -2.05 21.00 -38.94
C GLU A 459 -2.04 21.66 -37.56
N GLN A 460 -1.68 20.90 -36.53
CA GLN A 460 -1.63 21.40 -35.16
C GLN A 460 -0.51 22.39 -34.91
N SER A 461 0.57 22.26 -35.67
CA SER A 461 1.67 23.17 -35.57
C SER A 461 1.30 24.57 -36.12
N GLY A 462 0.28 24.67 -36.99
CA GLY A 462 -0.08 25.94 -37.64
C GLY A 462 0.94 26.40 -38.69
N VAL A 463 1.78 25.47 -39.19
CA VAL A 463 2.84 25.74 -40.18
C VAL A 463 2.29 26.08 -41.57
N ALA A 464 1.04 25.75 -41.87
CA ALA A 464 0.45 26.04 -43.18
C ALA A 464 -0.98 26.61 -43.05
N GLU A 465 -1.26 27.63 -43.86
CA GLU A 465 -2.61 28.16 -44.07
C GLU A 465 -3.45 27.16 -44.88
N ASN A 466 -4.79 27.28 -44.83
CA ASN A 466 -5.79 26.41 -45.47
C ASN A 466 -5.66 26.22 -47.00
N THR A 467 -4.62 26.77 -47.64
CA THR A 467 -4.38 26.75 -49.09
C THR A 467 -3.26 25.80 -49.52
N VAL A 468 -2.52 25.20 -48.59
CA VAL A 468 -1.44 24.24 -48.87
C VAL A 468 -1.98 22.81 -48.83
N ASP A 469 -1.62 22.00 -49.83
CA ASP A 469 -1.87 20.56 -49.83
C ASP A 469 -0.99 19.87 -48.77
N MET A 470 -1.58 19.64 -47.60
CA MET A 470 -0.91 19.05 -46.44
C MET A 470 -0.39 17.64 -46.70
N GLU A 471 -1.08 16.85 -47.54
CA GLU A 471 -0.67 15.48 -47.83
C GLU A 471 0.61 15.46 -48.66
N ASN A 472 0.72 16.33 -49.66
CA ASN A 472 1.94 16.49 -50.44
C ASN A 472 3.09 17.10 -49.62
N LEU A 473 2.79 18.03 -48.72
CA LEU A 473 3.78 18.56 -47.77
C LEU A 473 4.31 17.46 -46.84
N ALA A 474 3.43 16.66 -46.26
CA ALA A 474 3.80 15.53 -45.41
C ALA A 474 4.70 14.52 -46.15
N LYS A 475 4.34 14.15 -47.39
CA LYS A 475 5.18 13.29 -48.24
C LYS A 475 6.55 13.87 -48.51
N THR A 476 6.62 15.18 -48.78
CA THR A 476 7.89 15.89 -49.01
C THR A 476 8.76 15.86 -47.76
N VAL A 477 8.20 16.21 -46.59
CA VAL A 477 8.90 16.15 -45.30
C VAL A 477 9.46 14.75 -45.06
N ILE A 478 8.62 13.72 -45.16
CA ILE A 478 9.05 12.32 -44.99
C ILE A 478 10.18 11.94 -45.95
N SER A 479 10.09 12.35 -47.22
CA SER A 479 11.12 12.02 -48.21
C SER A 479 12.48 12.65 -47.92
N VAL A 480 12.50 13.83 -47.32
CA VAL A 480 13.73 14.61 -47.07
C VAL A 480 14.39 14.21 -45.75
N ILE A 481 13.60 14.03 -44.68
CA ILE A 481 14.13 13.86 -43.32
C ILE A 481 13.82 12.49 -42.68
N GLY A 482 13.11 11.63 -43.41
CA GLY A 482 12.62 10.35 -42.91
C GLY A 482 11.34 10.47 -42.07
N ASN A 483 10.91 9.35 -41.53
CA ASN A 483 9.64 9.18 -40.81
C ASN A 483 9.81 8.81 -39.33
N ASN A 484 10.96 9.15 -38.74
CA ASN A 484 11.15 9.09 -37.30
C ASN A 484 10.43 10.28 -36.63
N VAL A 485 9.72 10.02 -35.52
CA VAL A 485 8.91 11.03 -34.80
C VAL A 485 9.73 12.28 -34.50
N LEU A 486 10.94 12.11 -33.98
CA LEU A 486 11.78 13.22 -33.59
C LEU A 486 12.27 14.06 -34.77
N ASN A 487 12.64 13.42 -35.88
CA ASN A 487 13.04 14.11 -37.09
C ASN A 487 11.87 14.97 -37.61
N ILE A 488 10.67 14.40 -37.68
CA ILE A 488 9.46 15.10 -38.14
C ILE A 488 9.19 16.32 -37.26
N ILE A 489 9.28 16.17 -35.94
CA ILE A 489 8.98 17.26 -35.01
C ILE A 489 10.03 18.37 -35.11
N PHE A 490 11.30 18.01 -35.30
CA PHE A 490 12.33 19.00 -35.58
C PHE A 490 12.06 19.75 -36.89
N ALA A 491 11.71 19.04 -37.97
CA ALA A 491 11.33 19.69 -39.23
C ALA A 491 10.18 20.66 -39.04
N ILE A 492 9.12 20.25 -38.34
CA ILE A 492 7.97 21.12 -38.04
C ILE A 492 8.41 22.38 -37.27
N LEU A 493 9.28 22.23 -36.27
CA LEU A 493 9.81 23.37 -35.50
C LEU A 493 10.67 24.32 -36.34
N GLU A 494 11.43 23.81 -37.31
CA GLU A 494 12.18 24.67 -38.24
C GLU A 494 11.24 25.37 -39.23
N LEU A 495 10.25 24.67 -39.77
CA LEU A 495 9.26 25.25 -40.68
C LEU A 495 8.49 26.40 -40.01
N LYS A 496 8.19 26.29 -38.71
CA LYS A 496 7.60 27.38 -37.90
C LYS A 496 8.40 28.66 -37.86
N LYS A 497 9.73 28.60 -38.04
CA LYS A 497 10.59 29.79 -38.01
C LYS A 497 10.61 30.53 -39.35
N MET A 498 10.14 29.89 -40.42
CA MET A 498 10.16 30.47 -41.74
C MET A 498 8.99 31.44 -41.92
N VAL A 499 9.18 32.43 -42.81
CA VAL A 499 8.15 33.42 -43.13
C VAL A 499 7.22 32.83 -44.19
N LEU A 500 5.93 32.72 -43.86
CA LEU A 500 4.88 32.23 -44.76
C LEU A 500 4.55 33.26 -45.86
N PRO A 501 4.07 32.84 -47.05
CA PRO A 501 3.84 31.46 -47.48
C PRO A 501 5.12 30.77 -47.99
N LEU A 502 5.21 29.47 -47.77
CA LEU A 502 6.37 28.66 -48.16
C LEU A 502 6.11 27.96 -49.49
N SER A 503 7.06 28.04 -50.44
CA SER A 503 7.06 27.17 -51.62
C SER A 503 7.68 25.80 -51.28
N PHE A 504 7.27 24.75 -51.98
CA PHE A 504 7.84 23.40 -51.81
C PHE A 504 9.37 23.38 -51.95
N GLU A 505 9.93 24.11 -52.93
CA GLU A 505 11.39 24.23 -53.11
C GLU A 505 12.08 24.92 -51.92
N ALA A 506 11.44 25.90 -51.29
CA ALA A 506 12.00 26.58 -50.12
C ALA A 506 12.02 25.66 -48.90
N ILE A 507 10.97 24.85 -48.72
CA ILE A 507 10.86 23.84 -47.66
C ILE A 507 11.93 22.78 -47.82
N GLU A 508 12.04 22.20 -49.01
CA GLU A 508 13.03 21.16 -49.31
C GLU A 508 14.46 21.69 -49.12
N LYS A 509 14.74 22.93 -49.54
CA LYS A 509 16.05 23.55 -49.36
C LYS A 509 16.39 23.79 -47.89
N GLU A 510 15.45 24.29 -47.08
CA GLU A 510 15.70 24.52 -45.65
C GLU A 510 15.96 23.20 -44.92
N LEU A 511 15.10 22.19 -45.14
CA LEU A 511 15.23 20.88 -44.49
C LEU A 511 16.54 20.17 -44.86
N ASN A 512 16.93 20.19 -46.14
CA ASN A 512 18.21 19.64 -46.60
C ASN A 512 19.42 20.41 -46.04
N SER A 513 19.33 21.74 -45.91
CA SER A 513 20.45 22.56 -45.41
C SER A 513 20.82 22.28 -43.94
N ARG A 514 19.87 21.73 -43.17
CA ARG A 514 20.01 21.47 -41.73
C ARG A 514 20.52 20.06 -41.40
N PHE A 515 20.73 19.18 -42.38
CA PHE A 515 21.21 17.80 -42.20
C PHE A 515 20.38 17.00 -41.16
N LEU A 516 19.06 17.15 -41.22
CA LEU A 516 18.13 16.56 -40.25
C LEU A 516 17.98 15.05 -40.39
N ASP A 517 18.31 14.52 -41.56
CA ASP A 517 18.38 13.09 -41.86
C ASP A 517 19.37 12.33 -40.94
N LYS A 518 20.40 13.02 -40.41
CA LYS A 518 21.43 12.45 -39.53
C LYS A 518 21.21 12.70 -38.04
N LEU A 519 20.08 13.31 -37.65
CA LEU A 519 19.82 13.66 -36.25
C LEU A 519 19.76 12.44 -35.33
N VAL A 520 19.20 11.32 -35.79
CA VAL A 520 19.14 10.06 -35.03
C VAL A 520 20.54 9.53 -34.72
N ASP A 521 21.46 9.57 -35.69
CA ASP A 521 22.87 9.17 -35.53
C ASP A 521 23.66 10.13 -34.62
N CYS A 522 23.29 11.41 -34.62
CA CYS A 522 23.85 12.42 -33.70
C CYS A 522 23.31 12.28 -32.27
N LEU A 523 22.07 11.82 -32.08
CA LEU A 523 21.46 11.55 -30.77
C LEU A 523 22.05 10.32 -30.09
N GLU A 524 22.50 9.33 -30.85
CA GLU A 524 23.36 8.26 -30.32
C GLU A 524 24.66 8.82 -29.70
N LYS A 525 25.06 10.06 -30.05
CA LYS A 525 26.36 10.65 -29.69
C LYS A 525 26.30 11.94 -28.85
N CYS A 526 25.23 12.75 -28.83
CA CYS A 526 25.16 14.00 -28.04
C CYS A 526 23.76 14.68 -27.91
N LEU A 527 23.64 15.53 -26.88
CA LEU A 527 22.48 16.31 -26.40
C LEU A 527 21.70 17.12 -27.46
N ILE A 528 20.36 17.05 -27.41
CA ILE A 528 19.45 17.97 -28.14
C ILE A 528 18.52 18.72 -27.15
N CYS A 529 18.27 20.00 -27.45
CA CYS A 529 17.61 21.04 -26.64
C CYS A 529 16.25 20.67 -25.97
N ARG A 530 15.98 21.37 -24.85
CA ARG A 530 14.82 21.30 -23.91
C ARG A 530 13.40 21.15 -24.49
N HIS A 531 13.13 21.59 -25.72
CA HIS A 531 11.79 21.48 -26.33
C HIS A 531 11.62 20.20 -27.17
N ILE A 532 12.72 19.56 -27.54
CA ILE A 532 12.77 18.51 -28.57
C ILE A 532 12.67 17.12 -27.93
N ARG A 533 13.30 16.89 -26.76
CA ARG A 533 13.11 15.64 -25.99
C ARG A 533 11.67 15.44 -25.49
N ARG A 534 10.93 16.53 -25.26
CA ARG A 534 9.53 16.51 -24.80
C ARG A 534 8.59 15.68 -25.68
N PHE A 535 8.87 15.66 -26.98
CA PHE A 535 8.11 14.94 -27.99
C PHE A 535 8.77 13.61 -28.40
N ALA A 536 10.04 13.41 -28.04
CA ALA A 536 10.87 12.26 -28.45
C ALA A 536 10.75 11.07 -27.50
N ASP A 537 10.64 11.39 -26.20
CA ASP A 537 10.37 10.48 -25.10
C ASP A 537 8.85 10.44 -24.93
#